data_AF-A0A7W6NJR5-F1
#
_entry.id   AF-A0A7W6NJR5-F1
#
_cell.length_a   1.000
_cell.length_b   1.000
_cell.length_c   1.000
_cell.angle_alpha   90.00
_cell.angle_beta   90.00
_cell.angle_gamma   90.00
#
_symmetry.space_group_name_H-M   'P 1'
#
loop_
_entity.id
_entity.type
_entity.pdbx_description
1 polymer ?
#
loop_
_entity_poly.entity_id
_entity_poly.type
_entity_poly.pdbx_seq_one_letter_code
_entity_poly.pdbx_strand_id
1 'polypeptide(L)'
;MAKRSTKTVPAPVEAAPAPETTYLPSPVATLLSTPKTRAEIALRDAVRSRLLAVEASVGEFIQEKQAEGFSMQEIDQLYAVELPISLAYQTDGGRIRVRCDAQIVERAS
;
A
#
# COMPACT_ATOMS: atom_id res chain seq x y z
N MET A 1 0.26 -60.65 -4.99
CA MET A 1 -0.28 -59.93 -3.80
C MET A 1 0.68 -58.79 -3.46
N ALA A 2 0.45 -57.57 -3.97
CA ALA A 2 1.26 -56.40 -3.64
C ALA A 2 0.51 -55.52 -2.64
N LYS A 3 1.11 -55.30 -1.46
CA LYS A 3 0.56 -54.46 -0.38
C LYS A 3 0.60 -52.99 -0.82
N ARG A 4 -0.57 -52.36 -0.92
CA ARG A 4 -0.74 -50.93 -1.21
C ARG A 4 -0.23 -50.13 -0.01
N SER A 5 0.83 -49.36 -0.20
CA SER A 5 1.37 -48.43 0.80
C SER A 5 0.40 -47.26 0.99
N THR A 6 -0.08 -47.08 2.22
CA THR A 6 -0.92 -45.95 2.64
C THR A 6 -0.07 -44.70 2.71
N LYS A 7 -0.33 -43.76 1.81
CA LYS A 7 0.31 -42.44 1.81
C LYS A 7 -0.23 -41.65 3.01
N THR A 8 0.60 -41.48 4.04
CA THR A 8 0.32 -40.64 5.20
C THR A 8 0.12 -39.20 4.73
N VAL A 9 -1.09 -38.65 4.92
CA VAL A 9 -1.38 -37.24 4.70
C VAL A 9 -0.82 -36.48 5.90
N PRO A 10 0.05 -35.47 5.72
CA PRO A 10 0.52 -34.66 6.84
C PRO A 10 -0.65 -33.89 7.46
N ALA A 11 -0.65 -33.81 8.80
CA ALA A 11 -1.66 -33.07 9.56
C ALA A 11 -1.67 -31.58 9.14
N PRO A 12 -2.83 -30.90 9.20
CA PRO A 12 -2.92 -29.49 8.87
C PRO A 12 -2.06 -28.70 9.86
N VAL A 13 -1.06 -27.98 9.36
CA VAL A 13 -0.37 -26.95 10.15
C VAL A 13 -1.40 -25.88 10.47
N GLU A 14 -1.68 -25.69 11.75
CA GLU A 14 -2.57 -24.64 12.23
C GLU A 14 -2.01 -23.29 11.75
N ALA A 15 -2.71 -22.67 10.81
CA ALA A 15 -2.29 -21.39 10.23
C ALA A 15 -2.31 -20.34 11.35
N ALA A 16 -1.19 -19.65 11.55
CA ALA A 16 -1.14 -18.51 12.45
C ALA A 16 -2.28 -17.52 12.10
N PRO A 17 -2.95 -16.91 13.10
CA PRO A 17 -4.04 -15.99 12.85
C PRO A 17 -3.56 -14.87 11.92
N ALA A 18 -4.31 -14.63 10.84
CA ALA A 18 -4.00 -13.55 9.92
C ALA A 18 -3.99 -12.21 10.67
N PRO A 19 -3.04 -11.31 10.40
CA PRO A 19 -2.98 -10.02 11.07
C PRO A 19 -4.26 -9.24 10.81
N GLU A 20 -4.88 -8.72 11.89
CA GLU A 20 -6.07 -7.89 11.79
C GLU A 20 -5.78 -6.67 10.93
N THR A 21 -6.65 -6.44 9.93
CA THR A 21 -6.53 -5.33 8.99
C THR A 21 -7.48 -4.23 9.42
N THR A 22 -6.94 -3.05 9.70
CA THR A 22 -7.71 -1.87 10.09
C THR A 22 -7.73 -0.88 8.94
N TYR A 23 -8.91 -0.32 8.66
CA TYR A 23 -9.10 0.68 7.63
C TYR A 23 -9.10 2.09 8.23
N LEU A 24 -8.37 3.00 7.59
CA LEU A 24 -8.41 4.42 7.89
C LEU A 24 -9.20 5.13 6.79
N PRO A 25 -10.21 5.94 7.16
CA PRO A 25 -11.08 6.60 6.20
C PRO A 25 -10.39 7.72 5.44
N SER A 26 -9.27 8.25 5.94
CA SER A 26 -8.48 9.26 5.21
C SER A 26 -7.02 9.30 5.69
N PRO A 27 -6.03 9.17 4.78
CA PRO A 27 -4.62 9.43 5.08
C PRO A 27 -4.39 10.82 5.67
N VAL A 28 -5.08 11.81 5.10
CA VAL A 28 -4.90 13.22 5.43
C VAL A 28 -5.39 13.48 6.84
N ALA A 29 -6.55 12.92 7.21
CA ALA A 29 -7.04 13.03 8.58
C ALA A 29 -6.07 12.41 9.60
N THR A 30 -5.45 11.26 9.26
CA THR A 30 -4.43 10.64 10.11
C THR A 30 -3.18 11.51 10.27
N LEU A 31 -2.77 12.23 9.22
CA LEU A 31 -1.63 13.15 9.27
C LEU A 31 -1.90 14.45 10.03
N LEU A 32 -3.13 14.97 9.95
CA LEU A 32 -3.55 16.19 10.64
C LEU A 32 -3.90 15.97 12.11
N SER A 33 -4.14 14.72 12.51
CA SER A 33 -4.44 14.38 13.89
C SER A 33 -3.20 14.46 14.78
N THR A 34 -3.32 15.06 15.96
CA THR A 34 -2.25 15.03 16.98
C THR A 34 -2.24 13.66 17.66
N PRO A 35 -1.19 12.83 17.46
CA PRO A 35 -1.13 11.52 18.09
C PRO A 35 -0.88 11.65 19.60
N LYS A 36 -1.58 10.85 20.39
CA LYS A 36 -1.51 10.80 21.86
C LYS A 36 -0.79 9.56 22.36
N THR A 37 -0.75 8.51 21.56
CA THR A 37 -0.11 7.23 21.92
C THR A 37 1.08 6.93 21.02
N ARG A 38 2.02 6.10 21.51
CA ARG A 38 3.16 5.64 20.70
C ARG A 38 2.71 4.89 19.44
N ALA A 39 1.61 4.14 19.53
CA ALA A 39 1.01 3.44 18.39
C ALA A 39 0.49 4.43 17.34
N GLU A 40 -0.19 5.50 17.77
CA GLU A 40 -0.64 6.56 16.86
C GLU A 40 0.51 7.31 16.19
N ILE A 41 1.62 7.56 16.92
CA ILE A 41 2.83 8.14 16.34
C ILE A 41 3.38 7.22 15.24
N ALA A 42 3.56 5.93 15.55
CA ALA A 42 4.07 4.96 14.59
C ALA A 42 3.15 4.82 13.37
N LEU A 43 1.83 4.89 13.56
CA LEU A 43 0.86 4.87 12.48
C LEU A 43 1.00 6.10 11.58
N ARG A 44 1.02 7.29 12.16
CA ARG A 44 1.17 8.55 11.43
C ARG A 44 2.47 8.57 10.63
N ASP A 45 3.57 8.13 11.23
CA ASP A 45 4.87 8.12 10.58
C ASP A 45 4.92 7.07 9.45
N ALA A 46 4.27 5.91 9.62
CA ALA A 46 4.13 4.90 8.57
C ALA A 46 3.26 5.41 7.40
N VAL A 47 2.13 6.09 7.69
CA VAL A 47 1.29 6.73 6.66
C VAL A 47 2.09 7.79 5.90
N ARG A 48 2.82 8.66 6.62
CA ARG A 48 3.68 9.67 6.01
C ARG A 48 4.74 9.06 5.09
N SER A 49 5.45 8.05 5.59
CA SER A 49 6.47 7.34 4.81
C SER A 49 5.89 6.75 3.52
N ARG A 50 4.68 6.22 3.58
CA ARG A 50 4.05 5.65 2.38
C ARG A 50 3.61 6.72 1.37
N LEU A 51 3.07 7.85 1.83
CA LEU A 51 2.75 8.96 0.92
C LEU A 51 4.00 9.56 0.26
N LEU A 52 5.11 9.67 0.99
CA LEU A 52 6.39 10.10 0.40
C LEU A 52 6.88 9.14 -0.70
N ALA A 53 6.66 7.84 -0.54
CA ALA A 53 6.99 6.87 -1.58
C ALA A 53 6.11 7.03 -2.83
N VAL A 54 4.83 7.37 -2.67
CA VAL A 54 3.93 7.69 -3.78
C VAL A 54 4.39 8.97 -4.49
N GLU A 55 4.71 10.02 -3.74
CA GLU A 55 5.21 11.29 -4.28
C GLU A 55 6.50 11.09 -5.09
N ALA A 56 7.45 10.30 -4.57
CA ALA A 56 8.68 9.96 -5.29
C ALA A 56 8.38 9.23 -6.60
N SER A 57 7.50 8.23 -6.60
CA SER A 57 7.11 7.50 -7.81
C SER A 57 6.44 8.38 -8.86
N VAL A 58 5.59 9.33 -8.44
CA VAL A 58 5.00 10.32 -9.35
C VAL A 58 6.07 11.24 -9.92
N GLY A 59 7.02 11.69 -9.09
CA GLY A 59 8.15 12.50 -9.53
C GLY A 59 9.04 11.80 -10.56
N GLU A 60 9.35 10.52 -10.34
CA GLU A 60 10.10 9.68 -11.29
C GLU A 60 9.38 9.55 -12.63
N PHE A 61 8.08 9.26 -12.60
CA PHE A 61 7.25 9.18 -13.81
C PHE A 61 7.23 10.50 -14.59
N ILE A 62 7.08 11.63 -13.89
CA ILE A 62 7.08 12.94 -14.51
C ILE A 62 8.42 13.22 -15.19
N GLN A 63 9.54 12.93 -14.53
CA GLN A 63 10.87 13.12 -15.11
C GLN A 63 11.08 12.25 -16.34
N GLU A 64 10.64 10.99 -16.31
CA GLU A 64 10.69 10.08 -17.44
C GLU A 64 9.90 10.64 -18.64
N LYS A 65 8.65 11.09 -18.42
CA LYS A 65 7.83 11.67 -19.50
C LYS A 65 8.36 12.99 -20.03
N GLN A 66 8.97 13.82 -19.19
CA GLN A 66 9.67 15.01 -19.67
C GLN A 66 10.90 14.65 -20.53
N ALA A 67 11.63 13.59 -20.17
CA ALA A 67 12.76 13.11 -20.97
C ALA A 67 12.32 12.52 -22.32
N GLU A 68 11.10 11.95 -22.39
CA GLU A 68 10.45 11.54 -23.64
C GLU A 68 9.94 12.73 -24.49
N GLY A 69 9.99 13.96 -23.96
CA GLY A 69 9.62 15.19 -24.66
C GLY A 69 8.21 15.72 -24.37
N PHE A 70 7.46 15.09 -23.45
CA PHE A 70 6.15 15.60 -23.04
C PHE A 70 6.29 16.84 -22.15
N SER A 71 5.43 17.83 -22.40
CA SER A 71 5.23 18.97 -21.52
C SER A 71 4.40 18.60 -20.29
N MET A 72 4.45 19.45 -19.25
CA MET A 72 3.61 19.28 -18.06
C MET A 72 2.11 19.29 -18.35
N GLN A 73 1.70 20.08 -19.34
CA GLN A 73 0.29 20.15 -19.70
C GLN A 73 -0.17 18.87 -20.40
N GLU A 74 0.66 18.28 -21.26
CA GLU A 74 0.35 16.99 -21.90
C GLU A 74 0.31 15.86 -20.87
N ILE A 75 1.24 15.84 -19.91
CA ILE A 75 1.24 14.83 -18.85
C ILE A 75 -0.04 14.92 -18.01
N ASP A 76 -0.47 16.13 -17.62
CA ASP A 76 -1.71 16.33 -16.86
C ASP A 76 -2.98 15.93 -17.64
N GLN A 77 -2.96 16.14 -18.97
CA GLN A 77 -4.06 15.78 -19.86
C GLN A 77 -4.14 14.29 -20.18
N LEU A 78 -3.00 13.59 -20.19
CA LEU A 78 -2.93 12.19 -20.60
C LEU A 78 -3.00 11.23 -19.43
N TYR A 79 -2.51 11.64 -18.25
CA TYR A 79 -2.38 10.76 -17.11
C TYR A 79 -3.14 11.26 -15.89
N ALA A 80 -3.50 10.34 -15.02
CA ALA A 80 -4.07 10.61 -13.71
C ALA A 80 -3.41 9.72 -12.65
N VAL A 81 -3.26 10.26 -11.44
CA VAL A 81 -2.83 9.49 -10.27
C VAL A 81 -4.08 9.03 -9.53
N GLU A 82 -4.30 7.72 -9.48
CA GLU A 82 -5.37 7.10 -8.70
C GLU A 82 -4.86 6.66 -7.33
N LEU A 83 -5.63 7.03 -6.30
CA LEU A 83 -5.36 6.70 -4.91
C LEU A 83 -6.53 5.91 -4.30
N PRO A 84 -6.26 4.94 -3.41
CA PRO A 84 -7.28 4.21 -2.69
C PRO A 84 -8.11 5.15 -1.82
N ILE A 85 -9.42 4.93 -1.79
CA ILE A 85 -10.37 5.70 -0.98
C ILE A 85 -10.05 5.56 0.52
N SER A 86 -9.59 4.38 0.93
CA SER A 86 -9.20 4.10 2.31
C SER A 86 -7.83 3.46 2.36
N LEU A 87 -7.09 3.74 3.43
CA LEU A 87 -5.83 3.08 3.72
C LEU A 87 -6.11 1.85 4.57
N ALA A 88 -5.45 0.75 4.26
CA ALA A 88 -5.41 -0.39 5.17
C ALA A 88 -4.09 -0.37 5.93
N TYR A 89 -4.10 -0.74 7.20
CA TYR A 89 -2.87 -1.09 7.91
C TYR A 89 -3.03 -2.36 8.73
N GLN A 90 -1.92 -3.05 8.93
CA GLN A 90 -1.83 -4.26 9.73
C GLN A 90 -0.82 -4.04 10.84
N THR A 91 -1.10 -4.60 12.01
CA THR A 91 -0.14 -4.63 13.12
C THR A 91 0.43 -6.05 13.21
N ASP A 92 1.73 -6.19 12.97
CA ASP A 92 2.45 -7.47 12.96
C ASP A 92 3.60 -7.41 13.98
N GLY A 93 3.43 -8.07 15.13
CA GLY A 93 4.46 -8.15 16.17
C GLY A 93 4.95 -6.79 16.70
N GLY A 94 4.08 -5.78 16.72
CA GLY A 94 4.41 -4.40 17.12
C GLY A 94 4.94 -3.51 15.99
N ARG A 95 5.00 -4.01 14.75
CA ARG A 95 5.29 -3.20 13.55
C ARG A 95 3.99 -2.87 12.82
N ILE A 96 3.84 -1.61 12.41
CA ILE A 96 2.71 -1.16 11.61
C ILE A 96 3.11 -1.22 10.13
N ARG A 97 2.33 -1.95 9.33
CA ARG A 97 2.46 -1.98 7.87
C ARG A 97 1.26 -1.30 7.26
N VAL A 98 1.48 -0.14 6.66
CA VAL A 98 0.45 0.61 5.93
C VAL A 98 0.47 0.19 4.46
N ARG A 99 -0.71 -0.08 3.90
CA ARG A 99 -0.95 -0.26 2.48
C ARG A 99 -1.64 0.99 1.93
N CYS A 100 -0.88 1.74 1.14
CA CYS A 100 -1.36 2.84 0.30
C CYS A 100 -0.69 2.67 -1.04
N ASP A 101 -1.32 1.98 -1.97
CA ASP A 101 -0.76 1.78 -3.31
C ASP A 101 -1.38 2.84 -4.22
N ALA A 102 -0.58 3.57 -4.97
CA ALA A 102 -1.06 4.51 -5.98
C ALA A 102 -0.81 3.90 -7.36
N GLN A 103 -1.65 4.25 -8.33
CA GLN A 103 -1.47 3.86 -9.71
C GLN A 103 -1.52 5.09 -10.61
N ILE A 104 -0.62 5.14 -11.58
CA ILE A 104 -0.72 6.12 -12.68
C ILE A 104 -1.46 5.44 -13.81
N VAL A 105 -2.55 6.05 -14.26
CA VAL A 105 -3.41 5.53 -15.32
C VAL A 105 -3.48 6.54 -16.46
N GLU A 106 -3.59 6.04 -17.68
CA GLU A 106 -3.97 6.87 -18.82
C GLU A 106 -5.45 7.25 -18.69
N ARG A 107 -5.75 8.50 -19.00
CA ARG A 107 -7.14 8.97 -19.03
C ARG A 107 -7.83 8.36 -20.25
N ALA A 108 -8.96 7.69 -20.03
CA ALA A 108 -9.82 7.27 -21.12
C ALA A 108 -10.34 8.51 -21.86
N SER A 109 -9.97 8.61 -23.14
CA SER A 109 -10.37 9.70 -24.05
C SER A 109 -11.82 9.58 -24.49
#